data_AF-A0A947G106-F1
#
_entry.id   AF-A0A947G106-F1
#
_cell.length_a   1.000
_cell.length_b   1.000
_cell.length_c   1.000
_cell.angle_alpha   90.00
_cell.angle_beta   90.00
_cell.angle_gamma   90.00
#
_symmetry.space_group_name_H-M   'P 1'
#
loop_
_entity.id
_entity.type
_entity.pdbx_description
1 polymer ?
#
loop_
_entity_poly.entity_id
_entity_poly.type
_entity_poly.pdbx_seq_one_letter_code
_entity_poly.pdbx_strand_id
1 'polypeptide(L)'
;MSAPRVSRVTIAGLTLLALQAGAGCDSVPAVLAPPADEPALALRTPVATPSRTLAPARPPELPTSVAVEREPWRFAAYPGQLLKTSNYRIHTTIDFERVLERLPLFLECAMTQYTGSLADLPRPADPMDTFVFRDRRQWTAKTKQLLPEHAGEFEN
;
A
#
# COMPACT_ATOMS: atom_id res chain seq x y z
N MET A 1 53.45 -8.70 -7.38
CA MET A 1 53.39 -7.32 -7.91
C MET A 1 52.38 -7.27 -9.05
N SER A 2 51.18 -6.76 -8.80
CA SER A 2 50.27 -6.19 -9.82
C SER A 2 49.06 -5.60 -9.11
N ALA A 3 48.92 -4.28 -9.22
CA ALA A 3 47.70 -3.55 -8.92
C ALA A 3 46.83 -3.51 -10.20
N PRO A 4 45.53 -3.22 -10.06
CA PRO A 4 45.11 -1.91 -10.54
C PRO A 4 44.15 -1.20 -9.57
N ARG A 5 44.47 0.07 -9.28
CA ARG A 5 43.61 1.02 -8.56
C ARG A 5 42.94 1.98 -9.54
N VAL A 6 41.60 1.92 -9.50
CA VAL A 6 40.62 3.02 -9.49
C VAL A 6 40.78 4.15 -10.53
N SER A 7 39.86 4.17 -11.50
CA SER A 7 39.61 5.29 -12.39
C SER A 7 38.91 6.46 -11.67
N ARG A 8 39.34 7.67 -12.04
CA ARG A 8 38.90 8.99 -11.59
C ARG A 8 37.50 9.32 -12.11
N VAL A 9 36.68 10.00 -11.31
CA VAL A 9 35.60 10.86 -11.85
C VAL A 9 35.59 12.19 -11.09
N THR A 10 35.84 13.23 -11.86
CA THR A 10 35.83 14.65 -11.56
C THR A 10 34.39 15.13 -11.31
N ILE A 11 34.12 15.80 -10.19
CA ILE A 11 32.87 16.55 -9.99
C ILE A 11 33.18 18.02 -10.27
N ALA A 12 32.81 18.45 -11.47
CA ALA A 12 32.69 19.84 -11.85
C ALA A 12 31.43 20.42 -11.19
N GLY A 13 31.56 21.63 -10.64
CA GLY A 13 30.47 22.29 -9.92
C GLY A 13 29.34 22.76 -10.81
N LEU A 14 28.23 23.14 -10.18
CA LEU A 14 27.43 24.25 -10.69
C LEU A 14 26.72 24.95 -9.55
N THR A 15 26.92 26.26 -9.56
CA THR A 15 26.49 27.29 -8.64
C THR A 15 25.01 27.65 -8.86
N LEU A 16 24.42 28.16 -7.78
CA LEU A 16 23.60 29.38 -7.71
C LEU A 16 22.10 29.24 -7.40
N LEU A 17 21.81 29.81 -6.23
CA LEU A 17 20.55 30.31 -5.70
C LEU A 17 19.79 31.20 -6.70
N ALA A 18 18.48 30.99 -6.84
CA ALA A 18 17.56 32.04 -7.27
C ALA A 18 16.21 31.85 -6.56
N LEU A 19 16.01 32.68 -5.53
CA LEU A 19 14.76 32.97 -4.87
C LEU A 19 13.91 33.84 -5.81
N GLN A 20 12.68 33.44 -6.13
CA GLN A 20 11.66 34.38 -6.62
C GLN A 20 10.30 34.08 -6.00
N ALA A 21 9.87 35.03 -5.17
CA ALA A 21 8.51 35.19 -4.72
C ALA A 21 7.73 35.92 -5.83
N GLY A 22 6.69 35.29 -6.36
CA GLY A 22 5.71 35.92 -7.24
C GLY A 22 4.33 35.81 -6.60
N ALA A 23 3.85 36.91 -6.04
CA ALA A 23 2.43 37.12 -5.81
C ALA A 23 1.74 37.21 -7.17
N GLY A 24 0.75 36.34 -7.41
CA GLY A 24 -0.04 36.31 -8.64
C GLY A 24 -1.39 35.70 -8.35
N CYS A 25 -2.32 36.54 -7.90
CA CYS A 25 -3.74 36.26 -7.92
C CYS A 25 -4.19 36.49 -9.37
N ASP A 26 -4.46 35.45 -10.15
CA ASP A 26 -5.05 35.64 -11.48
C ASP A 26 -5.98 34.48 -11.85
N SER A 27 -7.28 34.79 -11.75
CA SER A 27 -8.34 34.50 -12.71
C SER A 27 -8.42 33.09 -13.32
N VAL A 28 -9.43 32.33 -12.86
CA VAL A 28 -9.90 31.08 -13.48
C VAL A 28 -10.44 31.36 -14.89
N PRO A 29 -9.91 30.74 -15.96
CA PRO A 29 -10.50 30.86 -17.28
C PRO A 29 -11.81 30.08 -17.36
N ALA A 30 -12.78 30.74 -18.00
CA ALA A 30 -14.15 30.29 -18.20
C ALA A 30 -14.24 28.90 -18.84
N VAL A 31 -15.14 28.10 -18.26
CA VAL A 31 -15.64 26.82 -18.76
C VAL A 31 -16.03 26.94 -20.23
N LEU A 32 -15.35 26.19 -21.08
CA LEU A 32 -15.77 25.96 -22.46
C LEU A 32 -16.95 25.00 -22.43
N ALA A 33 -18.12 25.48 -22.84
CA ALA A 33 -19.34 24.69 -22.95
C ALA A 33 -19.19 23.57 -24.00
N PRO A 34 -19.72 22.34 -23.76
CA PRO A 34 -19.82 21.32 -24.80
C PRO A 34 -20.89 21.69 -25.84
N PRO A 35 -20.69 21.36 -27.14
CA PRO A 35 -21.67 21.62 -28.18
C PRO A 35 -22.96 20.81 -27.98
N ALA A 36 -24.08 21.49 -28.22
CA ALA A 36 -25.43 20.96 -28.13
C ALA A 36 -25.75 20.06 -29.32
N ASP A 37 -25.73 18.74 -29.11
CA ASP A 37 -26.49 17.78 -29.90
C ASP A 37 -26.58 16.44 -29.14
N GLU A 38 -27.44 16.41 -28.11
CA GLU A 38 -28.00 15.16 -27.59
C GLU A 38 -29.52 15.30 -27.52
N PRO A 39 -30.30 14.38 -28.10
CA PRO A 39 -31.75 14.41 -27.99
C PRO A 39 -32.13 14.26 -26.51
N ALA A 40 -32.83 15.27 -26.01
CA ALA A 40 -33.27 15.41 -24.63
C ALA A 40 -33.93 14.11 -24.12
N LEU A 41 -33.21 13.37 -23.29
CA LEU A 41 -33.80 12.36 -22.41
C LEU A 41 -34.74 13.10 -21.45
N ALA A 42 -36.03 12.87 -21.64
CA ALA A 42 -37.11 13.39 -20.80
C ALA A 42 -36.80 13.22 -19.31
N LEU A 43 -37.05 14.29 -18.54
CA LEU A 43 -36.99 14.35 -17.08
C LEU A 43 -37.69 13.12 -16.47
N ARG A 44 -36.90 12.17 -15.97
CA ARG A 44 -37.42 11.09 -15.13
C ARG A 44 -37.81 11.72 -13.79
N THR A 45 -39.08 11.58 -13.42
CA THR A 45 -39.58 11.88 -12.08
C THR A 45 -38.69 11.21 -11.03
N PRO A 46 -38.27 11.90 -9.95
CA PRO A 46 -37.53 11.26 -8.88
C PRO A 46 -38.45 10.22 -8.22
N VAL A 47 -38.19 8.94 -8.47
CA VAL A 47 -38.73 7.86 -7.64
C VAL A 47 -38.23 8.12 -6.22
N ALA A 48 -39.17 8.22 -5.27
CA ALA A 48 -38.85 8.30 -3.85
C ALA A 48 -38.09 7.02 -3.47
N THR A 49 -36.78 7.13 -3.33
CA THR A 49 -35.93 6.08 -2.76
C THR A 49 -36.41 5.85 -1.33
N PRO A 50 -36.90 4.65 -0.96
CA PRO A 50 -37.13 4.36 0.44
C PRO A 50 -35.79 4.46 1.16
N SER A 51 -35.67 5.41 2.08
CA SER A 51 -34.53 5.49 3.00
C SER A 51 -34.55 4.24 3.85
N ARG A 52 -33.80 3.20 3.43
CA ARG A 52 -33.50 2.07 4.28
C ARG A 52 -32.64 2.59 5.41
N THR A 53 -33.25 2.81 6.57
CA THR A 53 -32.52 3.06 7.81
C THR A 53 -31.68 1.81 8.09
N LEU A 54 -30.38 1.86 7.79
CA LEU A 54 -29.45 0.87 8.30
C LEU A 54 -29.45 1.05 9.83
N ALA A 55 -29.78 -0.01 10.57
CA ALA A 55 -29.45 -0.04 11.98
C ALA A 55 -27.95 0.27 12.12
N PRO A 56 -27.52 1.08 13.10
CA PRO A 56 -26.12 1.39 13.27
C PRO A 56 -25.36 0.07 13.50
N ALA A 57 -24.51 -0.30 12.54
CA ALA A 57 -23.64 -1.45 12.69
C ALA A 57 -22.73 -1.18 13.89
N ARG A 58 -22.78 -2.04 14.90
CA ARG A 58 -21.83 -1.98 16.02
C ARG A 58 -20.43 -2.15 15.42
N PRO A 59 -19.49 -1.21 15.64
CA PRO A 59 -18.12 -1.39 15.18
C PRO A 59 -17.56 -2.71 15.72
N PRO A 60 -16.85 -3.49 14.90
CA PRO A 60 -16.26 -4.73 15.38
C PRO A 60 -15.23 -4.42 16.47
N GLU A 61 -15.21 -5.25 17.51
CA GLU A 61 -14.25 -5.12 18.61
C GLU A 61 -12.85 -5.50 18.11
N LEU A 62 -11.90 -4.56 18.20
CA LEU A 62 -10.55 -4.78 17.73
C LEU A 62 -9.71 -5.51 18.78
N PRO A 63 -8.86 -6.47 18.36
CA PRO A 63 -7.92 -7.10 19.29
C PRO A 63 -6.94 -6.07 19.86
N THR A 64 -6.61 -6.20 21.14
CA THR A 64 -5.60 -5.36 21.81
C THR A 64 -4.24 -6.05 21.92
N SER A 65 -4.20 -7.36 21.71
CA SER A 65 -3.01 -8.19 21.61
C SER A 65 -3.24 -9.36 20.66
N VAL A 66 -2.16 -9.92 20.12
CA VAL A 66 -2.19 -11.07 19.20
C VAL A 66 -1.08 -12.03 19.60
N ALA A 67 -1.38 -13.34 19.63
CA ALA A 67 -0.36 -14.36 19.77
C ALA A 67 0.48 -14.44 18.48
N VAL A 68 1.79 -14.27 18.60
CA VAL A 68 2.71 -14.29 17.47
C VAL A 68 3.77 -15.35 17.69
N GLU A 69 3.81 -16.35 16.82
CA GLU A 69 4.95 -17.26 16.69
C GLU A 69 5.98 -16.65 15.76
N ARG A 70 7.26 -16.71 16.14
CA ARG A 70 8.38 -16.21 15.33
C ARG A 70 9.30 -17.35 14.95
N GLU A 71 9.57 -17.48 13.66
CA GLU A 71 10.49 -18.48 13.12
C GLU A 71 11.60 -17.81 12.29
N PRO A 72 12.85 -18.31 12.33
CA PRO A 72 13.87 -17.88 11.40
C PRO A 72 13.44 -18.12 9.95
N TRP A 73 13.57 -17.11 9.11
CA TRP A 73 13.27 -17.19 7.69
C TRP A 73 14.35 -16.48 6.88
N ARG A 74 14.43 -16.75 5.57
CA ARG A 74 15.38 -16.08 4.68
C ARG A 74 14.74 -15.82 3.32
N PHE A 75 15.09 -14.68 2.75
CA PHE A 75 14.81 -14.36 1.36
C PHE A 75 16.12 -14.26 0.59
N ALA A 76 16.43 -15.25 -0.24
CA ALA A 76 17.72 -15.38 -0.92
C ALA A 76 18.91 -15.29 0.07
N ALA A 77 19.77 -14.28 -0.07
CA ALA A 77 20.90 -14.04 0.84
C ALA A 77 20.49 -13.35 2.14
N TYR A 78 19.31 -12.73 2.20
CA TYR A 78 18.90 -11.85 3.29
C TYR A 78 18.27 -12.63 4.44
N PRO A 79 18.79 -12.49 5.68
CA PRO A 79 18.13 -13.03 6.86
C PRO A 79 16.83 -12.27 7.14
N GLY A 80 15.85 -12.98 7.70
CA GLY A 80 14.54 -12.46 8.01
C GLY A 80 13.83 -13.32 9.06
N GLN A 81 12.54 -13.05 9.23
CA GLN A 81 11.67 -13.73 10.17
C GLN A 81 10.35 -14.06 9.49
N LEU A 82 9.77 -15.18 9.87
CA LEU A 82 8.39 -15.53 9.61
C LEU A 82 7.60 -15.28 10.90
N LEU A 83 6.64 -14.35 10.85
CA LEU A 83 5.71 -14.09 11.94
C LEU A 83 4.39 -14.78 11.61
N LYS A 84 3.94 -15.69 12.48
CA LYS A 84 2.67 -16.40 12.31
C LYS A 84 1.64 -15.87 13.30
N THR A 85 0.46 -15.57 12.78
CA THR A 85 -0.74 -15.23 13.57
C THR A 85 -1.88 -16.16 13.18
N SER A 86 -3.07 -15.94 13.74
CA SER A 86 -4.26 -16.71 13.39
C SER A 86 -4.63 -16.61 11.91
N ASN A 87 -4.52 -15.43 11.30
CA ASN A 87 -4.96 -15.20 9.92
C ASN A 87 -3.82 -14.92 8.93
N TYR A 88 -2.55 -14.82 9.37
CA TYR A 88 -1.44 -14.41 8.52
C TYR A 88 -0.15 -15.21 8.73
N ARG A 89 0.61 -15.35 7.64
CA ARG A 89 2.03 -15.75 7.62
C ARG A 89 2.84 -14.61 7.03
N ILE A 90 3.51 -13.85 7.88
CA ILE A 90 4.21 -12.63 7.50
C ILE A 90 5.69 -12.95 7.30
N HIS A 91 6.10 -13.00 6.04
CA HIS A 91 7.49 -13.18 5.63
C HIS A 91 8.17 -11.83 5.54
N THR A 92 9.14 -11.57 6.42
CA THR A 92 9.79 -10.26 6.48
C THR A 92 11.30 -10.33 6.61
N THR A 93 11.98 -9.39 5.96
CA THR A 93 13.42 -9.13 6.16
C THR A 93 13.67 -7.86 6.97
N ILE A 94 12.62 -7.20 7.44
CA ILE A 94 12.72 -6.05 8.34
C ILE A 94 13.29 -6.52 9.67
N ASP A 95 14.24 -5.76 10.22
CA ASP A 95 14.90 -5.97 11.50
C ASP A 95 14.55 -4.88 12.53
N PHE A 96 13.70 -3.93 12.16
CA PHE A 96 13.28 -2.88 13.07
C PHE A 96 12.18 -3.40 14.00
N GLU A 97 12.56 -3.68 15.26
CA GLU A 97 11.71 -4.36 16.24
C GLU A 97 10.34 -3.69 16.41
N ARG A 98 10.30 -2.35 16.40
CA ARG A 98 9.04 -1.60 16.53
C ARG A 98 8.02 -1.95 15.45
N VAL A 99 8.48 -2.24 14.24
CA VAL A 99 7.62 -2.69 13.12
C VAL A 99 7.23 -4.15 13.33
N LEU A 100 8.17 -5.01 13.72
CA LEU A 100 7.91 -6.42 13.97
C LEU A 100 6.90 -6.65 15.10
N GLU A 101 6.90 -5.80 16.12
CA GLU A 101 5.93 -5.83 17.22
C GLU A 101 4.52 -5.38 16.79
N ARG A 102 4.42 -4.38 15.92
CA ARG A 102 3.13 -3.75 15.56
C ARG A 102 2.46 -4.37 14.35
N LEU A 103 3.24 -4.87 13.39
CA LEU A 103 2.74 -5.36 12.11
C LEU A 103 1.72 -6.51 12.26
N PRO A 104 1.94 -7.53 13.12
CA PRO A 104 0.97 -8.60 13.31
C PRO A 104 -0.37 -8.10 13.87
N LEU A 105 -0.32 -7.25 14.91
CA LEU A 105 -1.51 -6.65 15.51
C LEU A 105 -2.30 -5.82 14.50
N PHE A 106 -1.60 -5.00 13.71
CA PHE A 106 -2.23 -4.18 12.69
C PHE A 106 -3.00 -5.02 11.66
N LEU A 107 -2.41 -6.10 11.15
CA LEU A 107 -3.04 -6.95 10.15
C LEU A 107 -4.25 -7.71 10.69
N GLU A 108 -4.22 -8.15 11.96
CA GLU A 108 -5.36 -8.78 12.62
C GLU A 108 -6.51 -7.81 12.90
N CYS A 109 -6.18 -6.56 13.31
CA CYS A 109 -7.17 -5.49 13.41
C CYS A 109 -7.83 -5.21 12.05
N ALA A 110 -7.02 -5.14 10.98
CA ALA A 110 -7.52 -4.95 9.63
C ALA A 110 -8.44 -6.11 9.19
N MET A 111 -8.06 -7.36 9.47
CA MET A 111 -8.89 -8.53 9.19
C MET A 111 -10.26 -8.40 9.86
N THR A 112 -10.28 -8.12 11.18
CA THR A 112 -11.51 -7.94 11.95
C THR A 112 -12.38 -6.79 11.42
N GLN A 113 -11.76 -5.70 11.00
CA GLN A 113 -12.47 -4.58 10.38
C GLN A 113 -13.08 -4.99 9.04
N TYR A 114 -12.32 -5.63 8.15
CA TYR A 114 -12.79 -6.01 6.82
C TYR A 114 -13.92 -7.05 6.88
N THR A 115 -13.87 -8.00 7.82
CA THR A 115 -14.90 -9.03 7.95
C THR A 115 -16.12 -8.60 8.76
N GLY A 116 -16.08 -7.43 9.43
CA GLY A 116 -17.15 -7.00 10.33
C GLY A 116 -17.80 -5.65 10.01
N SER A 117 -17.19 -4.79 9.18
CA SER A 117 -17.66 -3.39 9.03
C SER A 117 -18.77 -3.20 8.01
N LEU A 118 -18.85 -4.06 6.98
CA LEU A 118 -19.83 -3.93 5.89
C LEU A 118 -20.91 -5.01 5.97
N ALA A 119 -20.49 -6.24 6.25
CA ALA A 119 -21.31 -7.42 6.48
C ALA A 119 -20.50 -8.39 7.34
N ASP A 120 -21.15 -9.41 7.89
CA ASP A 120 -20.46 -10.53 8.52
C ASP A 120 -19.91 -11.45 7.41
N LEU A 121 -18.61 -11.28 7.10
CA LEU A 121 -17.93 -12.06 6.08
C LEU A 121 -17.14 -13.19 6.74
N PRO A 122 -17.09 -14.38 6.12
CA PRO A 122 -16.29 -15.46 6.64
C PRO A 122 -14.81 -15.08 6.68
N ARG A 123 -14.12 -15.48 7.74
CA ARG A 123 -12.66 -15.40 7.79
C ARG A 123 -12.04 -16.38 6.78
N PRO A 124 -10.82 -16.09 6.26
CA PRO A 124 -10.10 -17.04 5.42
C PRO A 124 -9.92 -18.38 6.13
N ALA A 125 -10.11 -19.49 5.40
CA ALA A 125 -9.89 -20.83 5.95
C ALA A 125 -8.41 -21.09 6.24
N ASP A 126 -7.53 -20.52 5.41
CA ASP A 126 -6.08 -20.63 5.53
C ASP A 126 -5.46 -19.27 5.86
N PRO A 127 -4.40 -19.24 6.70
CA PRO A 127 -3.61 -18.04 6.91
C PRO A 127 -3.04 -17.49 5.60
N MET A 128 -3.15 -16.18 5.39
CA MET A 128 -2.70 -15.52 4.17
C MET A 128 -1.20 -15.22 4.23
N ASP A 129 -0.49 -15.55 3.15
CA ASP A 129 0.93 -15.21 3.02
C ASP A 129 1.09 -13.72 2.70
N THR A 130 1.83 -13.01 3.55
CA THR A 130 2.10 -11.58 3.42
C THR A 130 3.60 -11.35 3.38
N PHE A 131 4.11 -10.70 2.33
CA PHE A 131 5.54 -10.44 2.16
C PHE A 131 5.84 -8.96 2.40
N VAL A 132 6.69 -8.66 3.39
CA VAL A 132 7.09 -7.29 3.73
C VAL A 132 8.60 -7.20 3.77
N PHE A 133 9.21 -6.46 2.85
CA PHE A 133 10.67 -6.41 2.74
C PHE A 133 11.28 -5.11 3.26
N ARG A 134 12.53 -5.18 3.69
CA ARG A 134 13.32 -4.00 4.13
C ARG A 134 13.47 -2.96 3.03
N ASP A 135 13.62 -3.40 1.77
CA ASP A 135 13.91 -2.51 0.66
C ASP A 135 13.16 -2.89 -0.63
N ARG A 136 13.14 -1.91 -1.55
CA ARG A 136 12.49 -2.01 -2.85
C ARG A 136 13.07 -3.11 -3.72
N ARG A 137 14.37 -3.38 -3.67
CA ARG A 137 15.03 -4.38 -4.53
C ARG A 137 14.55 -5.78 -4.18
N GLN A 138 14.41 -6.07 -2.89
CA GLN A 138 13.86 -7.32 -2.39
C GLN A 138 12.40 -7.49 -2.80
N TRP A 139 11.58 -6.42 -2.66
CA TRP A 139 10.20 -6.41 -3.16
C TRP A 139 10.13 -6.72 -4.65
N THR A 140 10.84 -5.98 -5.49
CA THR A 140 10.87 -6.18 -6.95
C THR A 140 11.29 -7.62 -7.30
N ALA A 141 12.28 -8.18 -6.60
CA ALA A 141 12.68 -9.57 -6.82
C ALA A 141 11.57 -10.57 -6.45
N LYS A 142 10.84 -10.37 -5.35
CA LYS A 142 9.72 -11.25 -4.98
C LYS A 142 8.55 -11.11 -5.93
N THR A 143 8.21 -9.91 -6.36
CA THR A 143 7.12 -9.67 -7.32
C THR A 143 7.43 -10.32 -8.66
N LYS A 144 8.68 -10.26 -9.15
CA LYS A 144 9.12 -11.03 -10.33
C LYS A 144 8.92 -12.54 -10.19
N GLN A 145 9.15 -13.09 -9.00
CA GLN A 145 8.96 -14.52 -8.74
C GLN A 145 7.49 -14.92 -8.72
N LEU A 146 6.62 -14.07 -8.17
CA LEU A 146 5.19 -14.37 -8.02
C LEU A 146 4.38 -14.06 -9.28
N LEU A 147 4.71 -12.95 -9.95
CA LEU A 147 3.93 -12.35 -11.03
C LEU A 147 4.86 -11.99 -12.19
N PRO A 148 5.46 -12.97 -12.88
CA PRO A 148 6.47 -12.71 -13.91
C PRO A 148 5.94 -11.83 -15.05
N GLU A 149 4.66 -11.99 -15.43
CA GLU A 149 4.02 -11.25 -16.53
C GLU A 149 3.75 -9.77 -16.19
N HIS A 150 3.53 -9.46 -14.91
CA HIS A 150 3.20 -8.10 -14.44
C HIS A 150 4.38 -7.40 -13.75
N ALA A 151 5.55 -8.05 -13.69
CA ALA A 151 6.65 -7.58 -12.88
C ALA A 151 7.11 -6.16 -13.25
N GLY A 152 7.05 -5.80 -14.53
CA GLY A 152 7.44 -4.48 -15.05
C GLY A 152 6.64 -3.32 -14.46
N GLU A 153 5.39 -3.54 -14.04
CA GLU A 153 4.53 -2.51 -13.42
C GLU A 153 5.07 -2.06 -12.05
N PHE A 154 5.92 -2.88 -11.43
CA PHE A 154 6.45 -2.66 -10.08
C PHE A 154 7.94 -2.31 -10.05
N GLU A 155 8.52 -1.86 -11.17
CA GLU A 155 9.95 -1.54 -11.29
C GLU A 155 10.32 -0.06 -11.15
N ASN A 156 9.33 0.83 -11.02
CA ASN A 156 9.56 2.27 -10.79
C ASN A 156 10.40 2.57 -9.54
#